data_AF-X0TAS3-F1
#
_entry.id   AF-X0TAS3-F1
#
_cell.length_a   1.000
_cell.length_b   1.000
_cell.length_c   1.000
_cell.angle_alpha   90.00
_cell.angle_beta   90.00
_cell.angle_gamma   90.00
#
_symmetry.space_group_name_H-M   'P 1'
#
loop_
_entity.id
_entity.type
_entity.pdbx_description
1 polymer ?
#
loop_
_entity_poly.entity_id
_entity_poly.type
_entity_poly.pdbx_seq_one_letter_code
_entity_poly.pdbx_strand_id
1 'polypeptide(L)' 'INLAGIPAISLNCGYSKSNLPIGLQIIGKHFSEETILRAAFNFEQNNDVEKKKPSIKPAKDKGAAE' A
#
# COMPACT_ATOMS: atom_id res chain seq x y z
N ILE A 1 -1.51 1.42 -15.77
CA ILE A 1 -1.12 0.22 -15.00
C ILE A 1 -1.72 -1.05 -15.61
N ASN A 2 -2.98 -1.40 -15.33
CA ASN A 2 -3.53 -2.71 -15.74
C ASN A 2 -3.54 -2.96 -17.25
N LEU A 3 -4.03 -2.00 -18.05
CA LEU A 3 -4.04 -2.14 -19.51
C LEU A 3 -2.65 -1.99 -20.14
N ALA A 4 -1.76 -1.27 -19.46
CA ALA A 4 -0.46 -0.89 -19.99
C ALA A 4 0.66 -1.88 -19.63
N GLY A 5 0.42 -2.87 -18.77
CA GLY A 5 1.44 -3.86 -18.37
C GLY A 5 2.65 -3.30 -17.61
N ILE A 6 2.55 -2.05 -17.13
CA ILE A 6 3.66 -1.36 -16.46
C ILE A 6 3.64 -1.59 -14.94
N PRO A 7 4.83 -1.74 -14.32
CA PRO A 7 4.93 -1.95 -12.89
C PRO A 7 4.52 -0.71 -12.09
N ALA A 8 3.88 -0.94 -10.95
CA ALA A 8 3.49 0.11 -10.01
C ALA A 8 3.43 -0.43 -8.58
N ILE A 9 3.57 0.48 -7.61
CA ILE A 9 3.46 0.20 -6.18
C ILE A 9 2.63 1.28 -5.51
N SER A 10 1.87 0.90 -4.48
CA SER A 10 1.13 1.81 -3.61
C SER A 10 1.76 1.83 -2.22
N LEU A 11 1.95 3.02 -1.67
CA LEU A 11 2.56 3.27 -0.37
C LEU A 11 1.60 4.07 0.50
N ASN A 12 1.62 3.86 1.82
CA ASN A 12 0.93 4.77 2.73
C ASN A 12 1.76 6.06 2.85
N CYS A 13 1.16 7.20 2.49
CA CYS A 13 1.80 8.51 2.59
C CYS A 13 1.22 9.40 3.70
N GLY A 14 0.28 8.91 4.49
CA GLY A 14 -0.32 9.66 5.58
C GLY A 14 -1.75 9.23 5.88
N TYR A 15 -2.37 10.00 6.76
CA TYR A 15 -3.76 9.82 7.14
C TYR A 15 -4.55 11.09 6.87
N SER A 16 -5.81 10.93 6.47
CA SER A 16 -6.75 12.04 6.38
C SER A 16 -7.08 12.60 7.78
N LYS A 17 -7.78 13.74 7.81
CA LYS A 17 -8.36 14.30 9.05
C LYS A 17 -9.32 13.33 9.75
N SER A 18 -9.94 12.42 8.99
CA SER A 18 -10.81 11.35 9.50
C SER A 18 -10.06 10.06 9.85
N ASN A 19 -8.72 10.11 9.94
CA ASN A 19 -7.84 8.99 10.29
C ASN A 19 -7.92 7.79 9.32
N LEU A 20 -8.19 8.05 8.04
CA LEU A 20 -8.16 7.04 6.98
C LEU A 20 -6.81 7.08 6.24
N PRO A 21 -6.20 5.93 5.89
CA PRO A 21 -4.92 5.90 5.20
C PRO A 21 -5.04 6.48 3.79
N ILE A 22 -4.04 7.27 3.38
CA ILE A 22 -3.91 7.85 2.04
C ILE A 22 -2.82 7.10 1.28
N GLY A 23 -3.14 6.64 0.08
CA GLY A 23 -2.21 5.94 -0.80
C GLY A 23 -1.47 6.88 -1.74
N LEU A 24 -0.16 6.70 -1.87
CA LEU A 24 0.69 7.26 -2.92
C LEU A 24 1.03 6.15 -3.91
N GLN A 25 0.69 6.34 -5.19
CA GLN A 25 1.02 5.39 -6.24
C GLN A 25 2.23 5.85 -7.04
N ILE A 26 3.26 5.01 -7.10
CA ILE A 26 4.44 5.20 -7.95
C ILE A 26 4.31 4.23 -9.14
N ILE A 27 4.45 4.76 -10.35
CA ILE A 27 4.36 3.99 -11.61
C ILE A 27 5.68 4.16 -12.34
N GLY A 28 6.30 3.06 -12.74
CA GLY A 28 7.54 3.08 -13.52
C GLY A 28 7.33 2.69 -14.98
N LYS A 29 8.43 2.69 -15.72
CA LYS A 29 8.49 2.17 -17.09
C LYS A 29 8.44 0.63 -17.06
N HIS A 30 8.22 0.02 -18.22
CA HIS A 30 8.32 -1.44 -18.37
C HIS A 30 9.65 -1.96 -17.81
N PHE A 31 9.59 -3.09 -17.11
CA PHE A 31 10.75 -3.80 -16.54
C PHE A 31 11.63 -2.94 -15.61
N SER A 32 11.06 -1.91 -14.99
CA SER A 32 11.77 -0.98 -14.09
C SER A 32 11.42 -1.21 -12.61
N GLU A 33 11.11 -2.44 -12.21
CA GLU A 33 10.74 -2.83 -10.86
C GLU A 33 11.81 -2.45 -9.84
N GLU A 34 13.09 -2.65 -10.16
CA GLU A 34 14.21 -2.26 -9.27
C GLU A 34 14.16 -0.77 -8.93
N THR A 35 13.90 0.09 -9.92
CA THR A 35 13.82 1.54 -9.72
C THR A 35 12.63 1.89 -8.84
N ILE A 36 11.47 1.27 -9.08
CA ILE A 36 10.26 1.52 -8.27
C ILE A 36 10.49 1.06 -6.82
N LEU A 37 11.08 -0.13 -6.61
CA LEU A 37 11.35 -0.66 -5.29
C LEU A 37 12.36 0.21 -4.52
N ARG A 38 13.42 0.69 -5.18
CA ARG A 38 14.37 1.63 -4.56
C ARG A 38 13.71 2.96 -4.20
N ALA A 39 12.85 3.49 -5.08
CA ALA A 39 12.10 4.72 -4.80
C ALA A 39 11.15 4.53 -3.62
N ALA A 40 10.43 3.41 -3.56
CA ALA A 40 9.53 3.06 -2.48
C ALA A 40 10.26 2.87 -1.15
N PHE A 41 11.41 2.19 -1.16
CA PHE A 41 12.25 2.01 0.02
C PHE A 41 12.73 3.36 0.55
N ASN A 42 13.30 4.21 -0.32
CA ASN A 42 13.75 5.53 0.09
C ASN A 42 12.60 6.39 0.63
N PHE A 43 11.42 6.31 0.01
CA PHE A 43 10.24 6.97 0.53
C PHE A 43 9.89 6.48 1.93
N GLU A 44 9.87 5.16 2.18
CA GLU A 44 9.60 4.61 3.51
C GLU A 44 10.64 5.03 4.55
N GLN A 45 11.94 5.04 4.20
CA GLN A 45 13.01 5.42 5.13
C GLN A 45 12.98 6.91 5.52
N ASN A 46 12.45 7.77 4.65
CA ASN A 46 12.41 9.22 4.86
C ASN A 46 11.02 9.73 5.25
N ASN A 47 10.05 8.85 5.44
CA ASN A 47 8.69 9.23 5.78
C ASN A 47 8.30 8.74 7.18
N ASP A 48 7.96 9.68 8.06
CA ASP A 48 7.52 9.44 9.43
C ASP A 48 6.04 9.02 9.54
N VAL A 49 5.46 8.45 8.48
CA VAL A 49 4.08 7.94 8.52
C VAL A 49 3.99 6.83 9.55
N GLU A 50 3.14 7.07 10.55
CA GLU A 50 2.87 6.13 11.63
C GLU A 50 2.39 4.77 11.08
N LYS A 51 3.10 3.69 11.44
CA LYS A 51 2.74 2.32 11.06
C LYS A 51 1.58 1.81 11.91
N LYS A 52 0.35 2.31 11.65
CA LYS A 52 -0.85 1.87 12.36
C LYS A 52 -1.29 0.49 11.91
N LYS A 53 -1.46 -0.42 12.87
CA LYS A 53 -2.14 -1.69 12.63
C LYS A 53 -3.66 -1.45 12.71
N PRO A 54 -4.45 -1.87 11.71
CA PRO A 54 -5.90 -1.77 11.79
C PRO A 54 -6.43 -2.69 12.90
N SER A 55 -7.48 -2.24 13.59
CA SER A 55 -8.21 -3.09 14.53
C SER A 55 -9.10 -4.06 13.74
N ILE A 56 -8.52 -5.20 13.36
CA ILE A 56 -9.25 -6.27 12.67
C ILE A 56 -9.93 -7.12 13.75
N LYS A 57 -11.27 -7.13 13.76
CA LYS A 57 -12.00 -8.15 14.51
C LYS A 57 -11.76 -9.49 13.78
N PRO A 58 -11.35 -10.56 14.47
CA PRO A 58 -11.20 -11.86 13.83
C PRO A 58 -12.52 -12.22 13.15
N ALA A 59 -12.43 -12.70 11.91
CA ALA A 59 -13.61 -13.16 11.18
C ALA A 59 -14.28 -14.23 12.03
N LYS A 60 -15.59 -14.07 12.31
CA LYS A 60 -16.37 -15.17 12.89
C LYS A 60 -16.25 -16.33 11.92
N ASP A 61 -15.71 -17.46 12.38
CA ASP A 61 -15.86 -18.73 11.67
C ASP A 61 -17.35 -18.87 11.37
N LYS A 62 -17.70 -18.82 10.08
CA LYS A 62 -19.01 -19.28 9.65
C LYS A 62 -18.95 -20.79 9.76
N GLY A 63 -19.17 -21.27 10.98
CA GLY A 63 -19.46 -22.67 11.23
C GLY A 63 -20.56 -23.12 10.27
N ALA A 64 -20.34 -24.30 9.71
CA ALA A 64 -21.32 -25.05 8.95
C ALA A 64 -22.67 -25.13 9.69
N ALA A 65 -23.74 -25.36 8.90
CA ALA A 65 -25.18 -25.34 9.20
C ALA A 65 -25.84 -24.00 8.84
N GLU A 66 -26.81 -23.92 7.92
CA GLU A 66 -27.76 -24.91 7.37
C GLU A 66 -27.91 -24.77 5.84
#